data_AF-A0A2K2REJ8-F1
#
_entry.id   AF-A0A2K2REJ8-F1
#
_cell.length_a   1.000
_cell.length_b   1.000
_cell.length_c   1.000
_cell.angle_alpha   90.00
_cell.angle_beta   90.00
_cell.angle_gamma   90.00
#
_symmetry.space_group_name_H-M   'P 1'
#
loop_
_entity.id
_entity.type
_entity.pdbx_description
1 polymer ?
#
loop_
_entity_poly.entity_id
_entity_poly.type
_entity_poly.pdbx_seq_one_letter_code
_entity_poly.pdbx_strand_id
1 'polypeptide(L)' 'MTAPRAHGPTPLTRRTAARIVEYSASSDMPVGARLVERALAEQLKVSRSPVRRALHLLGTMEWWPPPNGAAAPSLSPVRP' A
#
# COMPACT_ATOMS: atom_id res chain seq x y z
N MET A 1 -8.03 -10.69 31.75
CA MET A 1 -6.71 -10.95 31.13
C MET A 1 -6.85 -10.69 29.63
N THR A 2 -6.44 -9.51 29.14
CA THR A 2 -6.55 -9.13 27.72
C THR A 2 -5.14 -9.14 27.12
N ALA A 3 -4.89 -10.05 26.18
CA ALA A 3 -3.61 -10.18 25.49
C ALA A 3 -3.27 -8.91 24.70
N PRO A 4 -1.99 -8.52 24.60
CA PRO A 4 -1.59 -7.34 23.84
C PRO A 4 -1.89 -7.58 22.35
N ARG A 5 -2.79 -6.76 21.77
CA ARG A 5 -2.97 -6.71 20.32
C ARG A 5 -1.61 -6.33 19.73
N ALA A 6 -1.07 -7.09 18.78
CA ALA A 6 0.21 -6.75 18.17
C ALA A 6 0.08 -5.41 17.40
N HIS A 7 0.60 -4.32 17.96
CA HIS A 7 0.49 -2.95 17.43
C HIS A 7 1.66 -2.59 16.49
N GLY A 8 1.95 -3.44 15.50
CA GLY A 8 2.95 -3.15 14.48
C GLY A 8 2.58 -3.76 13.14
N PRO A 9 3.02 -3.16 12.01
CA PRO A 9 2.81 -3.74 10.69
C PRO A 9 3.45 -5.14 10.63
N THR A 10 2.63 -6.15 10.35
CA THR A 10 3.10 -7.54 10.25
C THR A 10 4.15 -7.68 9.14
N PRO A 11 5.03 -8.71 9.19
CA PRO A 11 6.01 -8.97 8.13
C PRO A 11 5.37 -9.05 6.73
N LEU A 12 4.17 -9.64 6.65
CA LEU A 12 3.38 -9.70 5.42
C LEU A 12 2.95 -8.31 4.94
N THR A 13 2.56 -7.41 5.85
CA THR A 13 2.19 -6.03 5.52
C THR A 13 3.39 -5.28 4.95
N ARG A 14 4.57 -5.41 5.58
CA ARG A 14 5.81 -4.78 5.09
C ARG A 14 6.23 -5.31 3.72
N ARG A 15 6.15 -6.63 3.51
CA ARG A 15 6.44 -7.26 2.21
C ARG A 15 5.45 -6.82 1.13
N THR A 16 4.17 -6.68 1.49
CA THR A 16 3.13 -6.19 0.57
C THR A 16 3.39 -4.74 0.21
N ALA A 17 3.79 -3.89 1.17
CA ALA A 17 4.14 -2.50 0.92
C ALA A 17 5.32 -2.38 -0.06
N ALA A 18 6.40 -3.13 0.15
CA ALA A 18 7.55 -3.15 -0.77
C ALA A 18 7.13 -3.53 -2.20
N ARG A 19 6.30 -4.57 -2.34
CA ARG A 19 5.77 -4.99 -3.66
C ARG A 19 4.88 -3.93 -4.31
N ILE A 20 4.10 -3.17 -3.55
CA ILE A 20 3.30 -2.06 -4.07
C ILE A 20 4.21 -0.96 -4.62
N VAL A 21 5.32 -0.65 -3.92
CA VAL A 21 6.31 0.34 -4.39
C VAL A 21 6.97 -0.13 -5.68
N GLU A 22 7.46 -1.37 -5.73
CA GLU A 22 8.05 -1.97 -6.94
C GLU A 22 7.08 -1.97 -8.11
N TYR A 23 5.82 -2.33 -7.88
CA TYR A 23 4.77 -2.32 -8.89
C TYR A 23 4.49 -0.90 -9.40
N SER A 24 4.42 0.09 -8.51
CA SER A 24 4.21 1.49 -8.89
C SER A 24 5.37 2.03 -9.74
N ALA A 25 6.61 1.70 -9.35
CA ALA A 25 7.81 2.09 -10.09
C ALA A 25 7.91 1.41 -11.46
N SER A 26 7.44 0.16 -11.58
CA SER A 26 7.51 -0.61 -12.82
C SER A 26 6.36 -0.34 -13.78
N SER A 27 5.21 0.13 -13.29
CA SER A 27 4.00 0.34 -14.09
C SER A 27 3.92 1.70 -14.78
N ASP A 28 5.00 2.52 -14.72
CA ASP A 28 5.06 3.89 -15.26
C ASP A 28 3.80 4.71 -14.91
N MET A 29 3.34 4.58 -13.67
CA MET A 29 2.01 5.04 -13.31
C MET A 29 2.02 6.58 -13.21
N PRO A 30 1.16 7.29 -13.96
CA PRO A 30 1.22 8.75 -14.02
C PRO A 30 0.91 9.38 -12.68
N VAL A 31 1.43 10.59 -12.48
CA VAL A 31 1.22 11.32 -11.22
C VAL A 31 -0.29 11.49 -10.95
N GLY A 32 -0.76 11.07 -9.77
CA GLY A 32 -2.19 11.15 -9.39
C GLY A 32 -3.05 9.97 -9.86
N ALA A 33 -2.46 8.95 -10.50
CA ALA A 33 -3.18 7.72 -10.85
C ALA A 33 -3.81 7.07 -9.61
N ARG A 34 -4.97 6.44 -9.80
CA ARG A 34 -5.71 5.85 -8.68
C ARG A 34 -5.26 4.41 -8.45
N LEU A 35 -4.58 4.13 -7.33
CA LEU A 35 -4.39 2.76 -6.88
C LEU A 35 -5.67 2.27 -6.21
N VAL A 36 -6.26 1.25 -6.83
CA VAL A 36 -7.45 0.58 -6.32
C VAL A 36 -7.00 -0.65 -5.52
N GLU A 37 -7.42 -0.75 -4.26
CA GLU A 37 -7.06 -1.87 -3.37
C GLU A 37 -7.37 -3.23 -4.00
N ARG A 38 -8.49 -3.33 -4.70
CA ARG A 38 -8.91 -4.55 -5.41
C ARG A 38 -7.93 -4.91 -6.53
N ALA A 39 -7.57 -3.96 -7.38
CA ALA A 39 -6.64 -4.19 -8.48
C ALA A 39 -5.27 -4.61 -7.96
N LEU A 40 -4.79 -3.96 -6.88
CA LEU A 40 -3.54 -4.35 -6.21
C LEU A 40 -3.63 -5.74 -5.58
N ALA A 41 -4.74 -6.08 -4.93
CA ALA A 41 -4.95 -7.41 -4.35
C ALA A 41 -4.92 -8.51 -5.43
N GLU A 42 -5.58 -8.27 -6.56
CA GLU A 42 -5.59 -9.17 -7.71
C GLU A 42 -4.19 -9.31 -8.35
N GLN A 43 -3.52 -8.19 -8.65
CA GLN A 43 -2.16 -8.17 -9.23
C GLN A 43 -1.12 -8.85 -8.33
N LEU A 44 -1.13 -8.51 -7.04
CA LEU A 44 -0.16 -9.02 -6.07
C LEU A 44 -0.56 -10.41 -5.52
N LYS A 45 -1.70 -10.95 -5.93
CA LYS A 45 -2.28 -12.23 -5.48
C LYS A 45 -2.35 -12.35 -3.96
N VAL A 46 -2.81 -11.28 -3.30
CA VAL A 46 -2.97 -11.20 -1.84
C VAL A 46 -4.37 -10.73 -1.49
N SER A 47 -4.82 -10.98 -0.26
CA SER A 47 -6.11 -10.48 0.20
C SER A 47 -6.13 -8.95 0.32
N ARG A 48 -7.33 -8.34 0.26
CA ARG A 48 -7.50 -6.88 0.41
C ARG A 48 -7.04 -6.32 1.76
N SER A 49 -7.10 -7.14 2.83
CA SER A 49 -6.70 -6.73 4.19
C SER A 49 -5.21 -6.35 4.33
N PRO A 50 -4.23 -7.17 3.90
CA PRO A 50 -2.82 -6.79 3.88
C PRO A 50 -2.51 -5.65 2.91
N VAL A 51 -3.22 -5.54 1.78
CA VAL A 51 -3.08 -4.41 0.84
C VAL A 51 -3.47 -3.10 1.51
N ARG A 52 -4.65 -3.03 2.14
CA ARG A 52 -5.12 -1.84 2.85
C ARG A 52 -4.13 -1.41 3.95
N ARG A 53 -3.63 -2.36 4.75
CA ARG A 53 -2.63 -2.08 5.78
C ARG A 53 -1.30 -1.58 5.19
N ALA A 54 -0.87 -2.15 4.07
CA ALA A 54 0.35 -1.74 3.39
C ALA A 54 0.22 -0.34 2.80
N LEU A 55 -0.91 0.00 2.18
CA LEU A 55 -1.18 1.34 1.67
C LEU A 55 -1.25 2.38 2.80
N HIS A 56 -1.90 2.04 3.92
CA HIS A 56 -1.91 2.89 5.11
C HIS A 56 -0.50 3.09 5.67
N LEU A 57 0.33 2.04 5.67
CA LEU A 57 1.72 2.15 6.08
C LEU A 57 2.51 3.07 5.14
N LEU A 58 2.36 2.93 3.83
CA LEU A 58 3.02 3.79 2.83
C LEU A 58 2.58 5.25 2.95
N GLY A 59 1.30 5.53 3.18
CA GLY A 59 0.79 6.89 3.38
C GLY A 59 1.31 7.58 4.65
N THR A 60 1.83 6.83 5.62
CA THR A 60 2.53 7.39 6.79
C THR A 60 4.03 7.60 6.57
N MET A 61 4.59 7.08 5.46
CA MET A 61 6.00 7.29 5.14
C MET A 61 6.14 8.64 4.44
N GLU A 62 6.98 9.53 4.97
CA GLU A 62 7.29 10.84 4.37
C GLU A 62 7.88 10.72 2.95
N TRP A 63 8.44 9.56 2.60
CA TRP A 63 9.12 9.27 1.34
C TRP A 63 8.21 8.76 0.20
N TRP A 64 6.93 8.47 0.46
CA TRP A 64 5.98 8.08 -0.59
C TRP A 64 5.19 9.34 -1.01
N PRO A 65 5.33 9.91 -2.24
CA PRO A 65 5.74 9.31 -3.53
C PRO A 65 7.25 9.16 -3.77
N PRO A 66 7.70 8.14 -4.53
CA PRO A 66 9.09 8.07 -5.00
C PRO A 66 9.48 9.25 -5.92
N PRO A 67 10.78 9.65 -5.91
CA PRO A 67 11.28 10.90 -6.51
C PRO A 67 11.24 10.95 -8.04
N ASN A 68 11.03 9.81 -8.70
CA ASN A 68 10.94 9.68 -10.16
C ASN A 68 9.53 10.01 -10.71
N GLY A 69 8.64 10.60 -9.91
CA GLY A 69 7.31 11.00 -10.37
C GLY A 69 6.33 9.83 -10.54
N ALA A 70 6.67 8.61 -10.13
CA ALA A 70 5.67 7.56 -9.97
C ALA A 70 4.81 7.94 -8.76
N ALA A 71 3.66 8.56 -8.97
CA ALA A 71 2.89 9.14 -7.88
C ALA A 71 2.56 8.14 -6.79
N ALA A 72 2.55 8.65 -5.55
CA ALA A 72 1.66 8.13 -4.55
C ALA A 72 0.26 8.27 -5.13
N PRO A 73 -0.42 7.16 -5.41
CA PRO A 73 -1.79 7.23 -5.89
C PRO A 73 -2.65 8.03 -4.93
N SER A 74 -3.70 8.64 -5.46
CA SER A 74 -4.79 9.09 -4.60
C SER A 74 -5.42 7.85 -3.95
N LEU A 75 -5.00 7.54 -2.72
CA LEU A 75 -5.59 6.52 -1.87
C LEU A 75 -7.04 6.95 -1.62
N SER A 76 -7.98 6.31 -2.30
CA SER A 76 -9.39 6.55 -2.00
C SER A 76 -9.63 6.14 -0.53
N PRO A 77 -10.06 7.06 0.34
CA PRO A 77 -10.33 6.71 1.73
C PRO A 77 -11.43 5.65 1.75
N VAL A 78 -11.11 4.48 2.30
CA VAL A 78 -12.11 3.48 2.65
C VAL A 78 -12.97 4.09 3.73
N ARG A 79 -14.17 4.57 3.35
CA ARG A 79 -15.20 4.93 4.32
C ARG A 79 -15.61 3.65 5.07
N PRO A 80 -15.74 3.71 6.41
CA PRO A 80 -16.01 2.54 7.26
C PRO A 80 -17.37 1.89 6.95
#